data_AF-A0A8S3TEB9-F1
#
_entry.id   AF-A0A8S3TEB9-F1
#
_cell.length_a   1.000
_cell.length_b   1.000
_cell.length_c   1.000
_cell.angle_alpha   90.00
_cell.angle_beta   90.00
_cell.angle_gamma   90.00
#
_symmetry.space_group_name_H-M   'P 1'
#
loop_
_entity.id
_entity.type
_entity.pdbx_description
1 polymer ?
#
loop_
_entity_poly.entity_id
_entity_poly.type
_entity_poly.pdbx_seq_one_letter_code
_entity_poly.pdbx_strand_id
1 'polypeptide(L)'
;MSLQQWLKSGSIKVKAPATPGLPDPSQCSTQPDVLVTQAAKDGIDTMKSATSLPTTPTRKRKRGDYNYYDDETRAKIARYSVENGVARAARKFSSDLSKKVSETSVRGGDIEVLSRSPRGNPVLLGNLDNEVQQWILNFRKNGGVINSRIVMAAA
;
A
#
# COMPACT_ATOMS: atom_id res chain seq x y z
N MET A 1 10.96 -25.05 -42.05
CA MET A 1 10.70 -23.60 -41.94
C MET A 1 10.97 -23.18 -40.50
N SER A 2 11.91 -22.26 -40.25
CA SER A 2 12.25 -21.83 -38.87
C SER A 2 11.35 -20.69 -38.40
N LEU A 3 11.13 -20.59 -37.08
CA LEU A 3 10.33 -19.53 -36.43
C LEU A 3 10.83 -18.12 -36.79
N GLN A 4 12.15 -17.98 -36.95
CA GLN A 4 12.80 -16.73 -37.35
C GLN A 4 12.56 -16.36 -38.82
N GLN A 5 12.39 -17.34 -39.70
CA GLN A 5 12.01 -17.09 -41.10
C GLN A 5 10.54 -16.63 -41.19
N TRP A 6 9.63 -17.24 -40.41
CA TRP A 6 8.22 -16.85 -40.38
C TRP A 6 8.00 -15.43 -39.83
N LEU A 7 8.71 -15.03 -38.77
CA LEU A 7 8.63 -13.66 -38.23
C LEU A 7 9.14 -12.59 -39.21
N LYS A 8 10.09 -12.93 -40.09
CA LYS A 8 10.67 -11.99 -41.06
C LYS A 8 9.87 -11.90 -42.36
N SER A 9 9.23 -12.99 -42.81
CA SER A 9 8.42 -13.01 -44.02
C SER A 9 6.91 -12.84 -43.78
N GLY A 10 6.47 -13.05 -42.55
CA GLY A 10 5.07 -13.02 -42.14
C GLY A 10 4.56 -11.61 -41.94
N SER A 11 4.45 -10.81 -43.00
CA SER A 11 3.62 -9.62 -42.97
C SER A 11 2.18 -10.06 -42.76
N ILE A 12 1.64 -9.84 -41.56
CA ILE A 12 0.21 -10.00 -41.28
C ILE A 12 -0.50 -8.97 -42.16
N LYS A 13 -1.05 -9.42 -43.31
CA LYS A 13 -1.84 -8.58 -44.24
C LYS A 13 -3.23 -8.23 -43.69
N VAL A 14 -3.39 -8.19 -42.37
CA VAL A 14 -4.64 -7.80 -41.72
C VAL A 14 -4.47 -6.36 -41.27
N LYS A 15 -5.17 -5.45 -41.96
CA LYS A 15 -5.22 -4.04 -41.58
C LYS A 15 -5.82 -3.97 -40.18
N ALA A 16 -5.15 -3.32 -39.24
CA ALA A 16 -5.71 -3.11 -37.90
C ALA A 16 -7.09 -2.42 -38.04
N PRO A 17 -8.10 -2.84 -37.26
CA PRO A 17 -9.44 -2.26 -37.37
C PRO A 17 -9.39 -0.76 -37.07
N ALA A 18 -10.10 0.03 -37.88
CA ALA A 18 -10.04 1.49 -37.86
C ALA A 18 -10.62 2.11 -36.57
N THR A 19 -11.45 1.36 -35.85
CA THR A 19 -12.03 1.75 -34.57
C THR A 19 -11.50 0.84 -33.46
N PRO A 20 -10.96 1.39 -32.36
CA PRO A 20 -10.59 0.58 -31.21
C PRO A 20 -11.86 0.00 -30.58
N GLY A 21 -12.05 -1.30 -30.70
CA GLY A 21 -13.26 -2.00 -30.22
C GLY A 21 -13.20 -3.51 -30.44
N LEU A 22 -14.13 -4.22 -29.83
CA LEU A 22 -14.31 -5.66 -30.05
C LEU A 22 -14.76 -5.90 -31.50
N PRO A 23 -14.26 -6.94 -32.21
CA PRO A 23 -14.69 -7.24 -33.57
C PRO A 23 -16.19 -7.47 -33.65
N ASP A 24 -16.84 -6.95 -34.69
CA ASP A 24 -18.26 -7.18 -34.91
C ASP A 24 -18.51 -8.60 -35.45
N PRO A 25 -19.44 -9.37 -34.85
CA PRO A 25 -19.72 -10.74 -35.26
C PRO A 25 -20.28 -10.80 -36.69
N SER A 26 -20.91 -9.72 -37.16
CA SER A 26 -21.39 -9.57 -38.54
C SER A 26 -20.27 -9.39 -39.57
N GLN A 27 -19.03 -9.13 -39.14
CA GLN A 27 -17.86 -9.01 -40.01
C GLN A 27 -16.97 -10.27 -40.02
N CYS A 28 -17.34 -11.30 -39.27
CA CYS A 28 -16.60 -12.56 -39.26
C CYS A 28 -16.90 -13.40 -40.52
N SER A 29 -15.84 -13.82 -41.23
CA SER A 29 -15.97 -14.50 -42.53
C SER A 29 -16.44 -15.95 -42.44
N THR A 30 -16.27 -16.61 -41.28
CA THR A 30 -16.66 -18.01 -41.07
C THR A 30 -17.61 -18.15 -39.89
N GLN A 31 -18.58 -19.07 -40.01
CA GLN A 31 -19.58 -19.37 -38.98
C GLN A 31 -19.02 -19.66 -37.57
N PRO A 32 -17.90 -20.40 -37.38
CA PRO A 32 -17.36 -20.62 -36.04
C PRO A 32 -16.82 -19.32 -35.40
N ASP A 33 -16.23 -18.42 -36.19
CA ASP A 33 -15.69 -17.15 -35.69
C ASP A 33 -16.81 -16.22 -35.18
N VAL A 34 -17.98 -16.27 -35.81
CA VAL A 34 -19.19 -15.56 -35.38
C VAL A 34 -19.63 -16.05 -34.00
N LEU A 35 -19.63 -17.37 -33.77
CA LEU A 35 -20.04 -17.95 -32.49
C LEU A 35 -19.06 -17.61 -31.36
N VAL A 36 -17.76 -17.64 -31.65
CA VAL A 36 -16.72 -17.29 -30.67
C VAL A 36 -16.80 -15.82 -30.29
N THR A 37 -16.97 -14.93 -31.27
CA THR A 37 -17.10 -13.49 -31.01
C THR A 37 -18.39 -13.16 -30.27
N GLN A 38 -19.50 -13.84 -30.59
CA GLN A 38 -20.76 -13.67 -29.87
C GLN A 38 -20.66 -14.15 -28.41
N ALA A 39 -20.11 -15.34 -28.17
CA ALA A 39 -19.93 -15.87 -26.81
C ALA A 39 -19.03 -14.96 -25.94
N ALA A 40 -18.01 -14.34 -26.54
CA ALA A 40 -17.18 -13.36 -25.86
C ALA A 40 -17.95 -12.07 -25.51
N LYS A 41 -18.81 -11.57 -26.41
CA LYS A 41 -19.68 -10.41 -26.13
C LYS A 41 -20.66 -10.72 -24.99
N ASP A 42 -21.31 -11.88 -25.03
CA ASP A 42 -22.27 -12.32 -24.01
C ASP A 42 -21.61 -12.47 -22.62
N GLY A 43 -20.38 -12.98 -22.56
CA GLY A 43 -19.62 -13.08 -21.32
C GLY A 43 -19.30 -11.72 -20.71
N ILE A 44 -18.93 -10.74 -21.52
CA ILE A 44 -18.67 -9.36 -21.07
C ILE A 44 -19.95 -8.71 -20.58
N ASP A 45 -21.07 -8.89 -21.28
CA ASP A 45 -22.35 -8.29 -20.90
C ASP A 45 -22.91 -8.94 -19.63
N THR A 46 -22.66 -10.24 -19.43
CA THR A 46 -22.92 -10.94 -18.16
C THR A 46 -22.08 -10.35 -17.01
N MET A 47 -20.80 -10.04 -17.24
CA MET A 47 -19.95 -9.39 -16.23
C MET A 47 -20.37 -7.94 -15.93
N LYS A 48 -20.75 -7.17 -16.96
CA LYS A 48 -21.27 -5.81 -16.79
C LYS A 48 -22.60 -5.78 -16.04
N SER A 49 -23.49 -6.73 -16.32
CA SER A 49 -24.77 -6.85 -15.59
C SER A 49 -24.57 -7.41 -14.17
N ALA A 50 -23.61 -8.31 -13.94
CA ALA A 50 -23.20 -8.75 -12.60
C ALA A 50 -22.50 -7.63 -11.77
N THR A 51 -21.99 -6.59 -12.42
CA THR A 51 -21.45 -5.38 -11.76
C THR A 51 -22.54 -4.52 -11.09
N SER A 52 -23.83 -4.83 -11.31
CA SER A 52 -24.95 -4.24 -10.55
C SER A 52 -25.15 -4.83 -9.15
N LEU A 53 -24.45 -5.93 -8.81
CA LEU A 53 -24.26 -6.31 -7.41
C LEU A 53 -23.23 -5.37 -6.79
N PRO A 54 -23.45 -4.84 -5.57
CA PRO A 54 -22.54 -3.93 -4.92
C PRO A 54 -21.30 -4.70 -4.49
N THR A 55 -20.40 -4.99 -5.43
CA THR A 55 -19.00 -5.20 -5.11
C THR A 55 -18.52 -3.82 -4.73
N THR A 56 -18.75 -3.45 -3.46
CA THR A 56 -18.18 -2.25 -2.88
C THR A 56 -16.72 -2.25 -3.28
N PRO A 57 -16.22 -1.25 -4.02
CA PRO A 57 -14.79 -1.15 -4.25
C PRO A 57 -14.20 -1.20 -2.85
N THR A 58 -13.35 -2.18 -2.55
CA THR A 58 -12.71 -2.28 -1.24
C THR A 58 -11.91 -1.00 -1.11
N ARG A 59 -12.53 0.02 -0.52
CA ARG A 59 -11.97 1.35 -0.41
C ARG A 59 -10.76 1.10 0.45
N LYS A 60 -9.56 1.10 -0.15
CA LYS A 60 -8.32 0.84 0.57
C LYS A 60 -8.33 1.83 1.72
N ARG A 61 -8.66 1.33 2.92
CA ARG A 61 -8.87 2.20 4.07
C ARG A 61 -7.50 2.80 4.33
N LYS A 62 -7.43 4.12 4.38
CA LYS A 62 -6.20 4.79 4.81
C LYS A 62 -5.82 4.17 6.16
N ARG A 63 -4.56 3.73 6.27
CA ARG A 63 -4.06 3.13 7.50
C ARG A 63 -4.37 4.08 8.65
N GLY A 64 -4.97 3.58 9.72
CA GLY A 64 -5.28 4.38 10.90
C GLY A 64 -4.01 4.90 11.58
N ASP A 65 -4.20 5.91 12.42
CA ASP A 65 -3.13 6.49 13.22
C ASP A 65 -2.56 5.46 14.21
N TYR A 66 -1.26 5.52 14.43
CA TYR A 66 -0.61 4.70 15.45
C TYR A 66 -0.90 5.28 16.84
N ASN A 67 -1.21 4.41 17.80
CA ASN A 67 -1.32 4.81 19.19
C ASN A 67 0.06 5.12 19.76
N TYR A 68 0.26 6.36 20.21
CA TYR A 68 1.39 6.74 21.04
C TYR A 68 1.03 6.47 22.52
N TYR A 69 1.88 5.70 23.19
CA TYR A 69 1.84 5.48 24.63
C TYR A 69 3.11 6.06 25.24
N ASP A 70 2.91 6.78 26.34
CA ASP A 70 4.01 7.27 27.16
C ASP A 70 4.74 6.12 27.85
N ASP A 71 6.01 6.32 28.19
CA ASP A 71 6.86 5.23 28.67
C ASP A 71 6.38 4.69 30.04
N GLU A 72 5.84 5.55 30.90
CA GLU A 72 5.21 5.13 32.17
C GLU A 72 3.99 4.24 31.95
N THR A 73 3.16 4.59 30.96
CA THR A 73 1.95 3.83 30.62
C THR A 73 2.33 2.46 30.06
N ARG A 74 3.38 2.39 29.23
CA ARG A 74 3.91 1.14 28.69
C ARG A 74 4.46 0.23 29.79
N ALA A 75 5.23 0.78 30.73
CA ALA A 75 5.74 0.03 31.87
C ALA A 75 4.60 -0.53 32.75
N LYS A 76 3.54 0.26 32.96
CA LYS A 76 2.34 -0.18 33.69
C LYS A 76 1.60 -1.33 32.97
N ILE A 77 1.49 -1.25 31.65
CA ILE A 77 0.93 -2.33 30.81
C ILE A 77 1.78 -3.59 30.93
N ALA A 78 3.10 -3.45 30.82
CA ALA A 78 4.05 -4.55 30.89
C ALA A 78 3.97 -5.27 32.25
N ARG A 79 4.08 -4.53 33.37
CA ARG A 79 3.95 -5.09 34.74
C ARG A 79 2.66 -5.88 34.90
N TYR A 80 1.53 -5.28 34.54
CA TYR A 80 0.23 -5.93 34.69
C TYR A 80 0.10 -7.18 33.79
N SER A 81 0.74 -7.18 32.62
CA SER A 81 0.72 -8.34 31.70
C SER A 81 1.49 -9.53 32.25
N VAL A 82 2.56 -9.31 33.02
CA VAL A 82 3.33 -10.37 33.68
C VAL A 82 2.50 -11.02 34.78
N GLU A 83 1.78 -10.22 35.56
CA GLU A 83 0.96 -10.71 36.67
C GLU A 83 -0.33 -11.40 36.22
N ASN A 84 -1.01 -10.84 35.22
CA ASN A 84 -2.39 -11.22 34.87
C ASN A 84 -2.55 -11.80 33.46
N GLY A 85 -1.49 -11.79 32.65
CA GLY A 85 -1.50 -12.24 31.27
C GLY A 85 -1.85 -11.13 30.26
N VAL A 86 -1.36 -11.31 29.04
CA VAL A 86 -1.44 -10.37 27.91
C VAL A 86 -2.89 -10.00 27.54
N ALA A 87 -3.78 -10.99 27.48
CA ALA A 87 -5.17 -10.77 27.05
C ALA A 87 -5.96 -9.91 28.06
N ARG A 88 -5.77 -10.15 29.37
CA ARG A 88 -6.41 -9.35 30.42
C ARG A 88 -5.86 -7.93 30.44
N ALA A 89 -4.54 -7.78 30.29
CA ALA A 89 -3.90 -6.48 30.16
C ALA A 89 -4.47 -5.68 28.97
N ALA A 90 -4.51 -6.28 27.78
CA ALA A 90 -5.03 -5.61 26.59
C ALA A 90 -6.47 -5.12 26.78
N ARG A 91 -7.35 -5.92 27.40
CA ARG A 91 -8.75 -5.54 27.67
C ARG A 91 -8.85 -4.41 28.69
N LYS A 92 -8.13 -4.52 29.82
CA LYS A 92 -8.13 -3.51 30.88
C LYS A 92 -7.66 -2.16 30.36
N PHE A 93 -6.47 -2.12 29.75
CA PHE A 93 -5.90 -0.86 29.25
C PHE A 93 -6.59 -0.31 28.01
N SER A 94 -7.28 -1.15 27.22
CA SER A 94 -8.15 -0.64 26.16
C SER A 94 -9.34 0.14 26.71
N SER A 95 -9.87 -0.28 27.86
CA SER A 95 -10.92 0.45 28.58
C SER A 95 -10.38 1.70 29.27
N ASP A 96 -9.26 1.58 30.00
CA ASP A 96 -8.70 2.68 30.80
C ASP A 96 -8.19 3.84 29.93
N LEU A 97 -7.60 3.56 28.76
CA LEU A 97 -6.98 4.56 27.90
C LEU A 97 -7.91 5.07 26.79
N SER A 98 -9.13 4.54 26.68
CA SER A 98 -10.07 4.79 25.57
C SER A 98 -9.45 4.60 24.17
N LYS A 99 -8.39 3.78 24.08
CA LYS A 99 -7.65 3.49 22.85
C LYS A 99 -7.46 1.99 22.77
N LYS A 100 -7.75 1.40 21.60
CA LYS A 100 -7.56 -0.05 21.41
C LYS A 100 -6.07 -0.42 21.56
N VAL A 101 -5.73 -1.15 22.62
CA VAL A 101 -4.40 -1.72 22.82
C VAL A 101 -4.38 -3.10 22.18
N SER A 102 -3.50 -3.32 21.20
CA SER A 102 -3.34 -4.64 20.59
C SER A 102 -2.50 -5.55 21.50
N GLU A 103 -2.82 -6.85 21.52
CA GLU A 103 -2.02 -7.83 22.28
C GLU A 103 -0.55 -7.87 21.83
N THR A 104 -0.28 -7.57 20.56
CA THR A 104 1.08 -7.44 20.03
C THR A 104 1.84 -6.30 20.70
N SER A 105 1.17 -5.18 21.00
CA SER A 105 1.77 -4.04 21.69
C SER A 105 2.05 -4.37 23.15
N VAL A 106 1.21 -5.20 23.78
CA VAL A 106 1.42 -5.66 25.16
C VAL A 106 2.58 -6.64 25.23
N ARG A 107 2.67 -7.59 24.28
CA ARG A 107 3.77 -8.59 24.22
C ARG A 107 5.15 -7.97 24.01
N GLY A 108 5.24 -6.87 23.27
CA GLY A 108 6.51 -6.16 23.03
C GLY A 108 6.84 -5.08 24.06
N GLY A 109 6.16 -5.08 25.22
CA GLY A 109 6.40 -4.12 26.29
C GLY A 109 7.37 -4.67 27.33
N ASP A 110 8.46 -3.94 27.58
CA ASP A 110 9.39 -4.22 28.67
C ASP A 110 8.95 -3.51 29.96
N ILE A 111 9.28 -4.09 31.11
CA ILE A 111 8.91 -3.58 32.45
C ILE A 111 9.72 -2.33 32.81
N GLU A 112 10.93 -2.22 32.25
CA GLU A 112 11.85 -1.12 32.48
C GLU A 112 11.51 0.07 31.59
N VAL A 113 11.65 1.28 32.14
CA VAL A 113 11.51 2.54 31.40
C VAL A 113 12.69 2.67 30.45
N LEU A 114 12.64 1.94 29.34
CA LEU A 114 13.64 2.02 28.29
C LEU A 114 13.37 3.30 27.49
N SER A 115 14.29 4.25 27.59
CA SER A 115 14.40 5.32 26.59
C SER A 115 14.38 4.68 25.21
N ARG A 116 13.49 5.11 24.33
CA ARG A 116 13.42 4.54 22.98
C ARG A 116 14.79 4.66 22.32
N SER A 117 15.39 3.52 21.96
CA SER A 117 16.57 3.56 21.09
C SER A 117 16.22 4.34 19.83
N PRO A 118 17.15 5.18 19.32
CA PRO A 118 16.93 5.90 18.08
C PRO A 118 16.52 4.89 16.99
N ARG A 119 15.31 5.08 16.45
CA ARG A 119 14.76 4.24 15.38
C ARG A 119 15.20 4.82 14.04
N GLY A 120 15.68 3.97 13.15
CA GLY A 120 16.06 4.35 11.79
C GLY A 120 17.45 3.87 11.41
N ASN A 121 17.81 4.05 10.13
CA ASN A 121 19.19 3.84 9.71
C ASN A 121 20.07 4.97 10.27
N PRO A 122 21.33 4.65 10.63
CA PRO A 122 22.30 5.69 10.96
C PRO A 122 22.44 6.64 9.77
N VAL A 123 22.65 7.91 10.08
CA VAL A 123 22.78 8.94 9.06
C VAL A 123 24.13 8.78 8.34
N LEU A 124 24.12 8.93 7.02
CA LEU A 124 25.19 8.45 6.13
C LEU A 124 26.31 9.47 5.89
N LEU A 125 26.07 10.77 6.14
CA LEU A 125 26.99 11.85 5.78
C LEU A 125 27.86 12.31 6.97
N GLY A 126 27.74 11.68 8.14
CA GLY A 126 28.56 11.94 9.31
C GLY A 126 28.37 13.36 9.83
N ASN A 127 29.42 14.19 9.75
CA ASN A 127 29.38 15.56 10.27
C ASN A 127 28.46 16.49 9.45
N LEU A 128 28.33 16.25 8.14
CA LEU A 128 27.47 17.04 7.26
C LEU A 128 25.98 16.87 7.58
N ASP A 129 25.62 15.74 8.21
CA ASP A 129 24.23 15.50 8.61
C ASP A 129 23.72 16.53 9.62
N ASN A 130 24.60 17.03 10.49
CA ASN A 130 24.23 18.09 11.44
C ASN A 130 23.93 19.39 10.69
N GLU A 131 24.71 19.75 9.68
CA GLU A 131 24.48 20.96 8.88
C GLU A 131 23.17 20.85 8.08
N VAL A 132 22.93 19.71 7.44
CA VAL A 132 21.68 19.44 6.72
C VAL A 132 20.48 19.50 7.69
N GLN A 133 20.60 18.94 8.89
CA GLN A 133 19.54 19.04 9.90
C GLN A 133 19.26 20.48 10.33
N GLN A 134 20.29 21.28 10.61
CA GLN A 134 20.12 22.69 10.97
C GLN A 134 19.48 23.49 9.83
N TRP A 135 19.90 23.23 8.59
CA TRP A 135 19.30 23.84 7.41
C TRP A 135 17.82 23.49 7.26
N ILE A 136 17.45 22.21 7.40
CA ILE A 136 16.06 21.74 7.35
C ILE A 136 15.22 22.43 8.44
N LEU A 137 15.74 22.51 9.67
CA LEU A 137 15.04 23.16 10.79
C LEU A 137 14.80 24.64 10.52
N ASN A 138 15.82 25.36 10.02
CA ASN A 138 15.71 26.77 9.69
C ASN A 138 14.74 27.01 8.52
N PHE A 139 14.80 26.17 7.48
CA PHE A 139 13.88 26.23 6.35
C PHE A 139 12.42 26.03 6.79
N ARG A 140 12.18 25.11 7.72
CA ARG A 140 10.84 24.89 8.30
C ARG A 140 10.37 26.05 9.18
N LYS A 141 11.27 26.61 10.00
CA LYS A 141 10.97 27.80 10.82
C LYS A 141 10.56 28.99 9.95
N ASN A 142 11.15 29.11 8.77
CA ASN A 142 10.82 30.13 7.77
C ASN A 142 9.55 29.80 6.96
N GLY A 143 8.81 28.75 7.30
CA GLY A 143 7.56 28.36 6.63
C GLY A 143 7.73 27.58 5.33
N GLY A 144 8.94 27.13 5.00
CA GLY A 144 9.22 26.34 3.80
C GLY A 144 8.66 24.92 3.88
N VAL A 145 8.17 24.41 2.75
CA VAL A 145 7.68 23.02 2.62
C VAL A 145 8.86 22.08 2.33
N ILE A 146 9.08 21.09 3.19
CA ILE A 146 10.20 20.14 3.06
C ILE A 146 9.76 18.88 2.29
N ASN A 147 10.54 18.52 1.26
CA ASN A 147 10.41 17.27 0.52
C ASN A 147 11.82 16.67 0.30
N SER A 148 11.90 15.35 0.15
CA SER A 148 13.11 14.61 -0.23
C SER A 148 13.92 15.27 -1.36
N ARG A 149 13.26 15.74 -2.42
CA ARG A 149 13.93 16.42 -3.54
C ARG A 149 14.60 17.73 -3.15
N ILE A 150 13.99 18.48 -2.23
CA ILE A 150 14.52 19.75 -1.73
C ILE A 150 15.72 19.48 -0.83
N VAL A 151 15.65 18.45 0.01
CA VAL A 151 16.77 18.03 0.86
C VAL A 151 17.94 17.53 0.02
N MET A 152 17.70 16.72 -1.01
CA MET A 152 18.75 16.23 -1.92
C MET A 152 19.37 17.34 -2.80
N ALA A 153 18.69 18.46 -3.01
CA ALA A 153 19.24 19.59 -3.75
C ALA A 153 20.12 20.50 -2.86
N ALA A 154 19.95 20.42 -1.55
CA ALA A 154 20.66 21.24 -0.58
C ALA A 154 21.86 20.53 0.08
N ALA A 155 21.86 19.20 0.07
CA ALA A 155 22.98 18.34 0.49
C ALA A 155 23.93 18.05 -0.68
#